data_AF-A0A9X1P4R2-F1
#
_entry.id   AF-A0A9X1P4R2-F1
#
_cell.length_a   1.000
_cell.length_b   1.000
_cell.length_c   1.000
_cell.angle_alpha   90.00
_cell.angle_beta   90.00
_cell.angle_gamma   90.00
#
_symmetry.space_group_name_H-M   'P 1'
#
loop_
_entity.id
_entity.type
_entity.pdbx_description
1 polymer ?
#
loop_
_entity_poly.entity_id
_entity_poly.type
_entity_poly.pdbx_seq_one_letter_code
_entity_poly.pdbx_strand_id
1 'polypeptide(L)' 'MKTNESTKSKTPTIVVDKSLNDLQGINFFPERLKQANEFLKKAGLPDLSKLK' A
#
# COMPACT_ATOMS: atom_id res chain seq x y z
N MET A 1 17.60 -29.45 -40.90
CA MET A 1 16.34 -29.02 -40.25
C MET A 1 16.66 -27.81 -39.37
N LYS A 2 16.10 -26.64 -39.66
CA LYS A 2 16.37 -25.43 -38.87
C LYS A 2 15.52 -25.49 -37.60
N THR A 3 16.16 -25.55 -36.44
CA THR A 3 15.50 -25.50 -35.13
C THR A 3 15.00 -24.07 -34.90
N ASN A 4 13.69 -23.89 -35.00
CA ASN A 4 13.04 -22.63 -34.63
C ASN A 4 13.00 -22.54 -33.10
N GLU A 5 14.11 -22.11 -32.51
CA GLU A 5 14.17 -21.75 -31.09
C GLU A 5 13.28 -20.53 -30.87
N SER A 6 12.05 -20.78 -30.44
CA SER A 6 11.12 -19.79 -29.94
C SER A 6 11.68 -19.19 -28.65
N THR A 7 12.52 -18.17 -28.78
CA THR A 7 12.95 -17.26 -27.70
C THR A 7 11.80 -16.36 -27.28
N LYS A 8 10.67 -16.95 -26.84
CA LYS A 8 9.68 -16.21 -26.04
C LYS A 8 10.30 -16.02 -24.66
N SER A 9 10.98 -14.89 -24.50
CA SER A 9 11.40 -14.35 -23.21
C SER A 9 10.30 -14.61 -22.17
N LYS A 10 10.62 -15.37 -21.12
CA LYS A 10 9.72 -15.61 -19.98
C LYS A 10 9.65 -14.34 -19.14
N THR A 11 9.10 -13.26 -19.68
CA THR A 11 8.79 -12.08 -18.88
C THR A 11 7.67 -12.45 -17.90
N PRO A 12 7.86 -12.28 -16.59
CA PRO A 12 6.82 -12.61 -15.62
C PRO A 12 5.61 -11.69 -15.83
N THR A 13 4.42 -12.27 -15.89
CA THR A 13 3.16 -11.51 -15.90
C THR A 13 2.90 -11.03 -14.48
N ILE A 14 3.07 -9.74 -14.23
CA ILE A 14 2.74 -9.10 -12.95
C ILE A 14 1.23 -8.81 -12.95
N VAL A 15 0.48 -9.54 -12.11
CA VAL A 15 -0.95 -9.29 -11.89
C VAL A 15 -1.08 -8.45 -10.63
N VAL A 16 -1.54 -7.20 -10.79
CA VAL A 16 -1.86 -6.32 -9.66
C VAL A 16 -3.33 -6.54 -9.30
N ASP A 17 -3.59 -7.02 -8.09
CA ASP A 17 -4.95 -7.14 -7.56
C ASP A 17 -5.51 -5.73 -7.30
N LYS A 18 -6.60 -5.41 -8.01
CA LYS A 18 -7.27 -4.10 -7.94
C LYS A 18 -8.47 -4.09 -7.01
N SER A 19 -8.79 -5.19 -6.32
CA SER A 19 -9.93 -5.29 -5.41
C SER A 19 -9.93 -4.23 -4.30
N LEU A 20 -8.74 -3.76 -3.90
CA LEU A 20 -8.59 -2.71 -2.89
C LEU A 20 -8.87 -1.29 -3.41
N ASN A 21 -8.93 -1.09 -4.73
CA ASN A 21 -9.27 0.22 -5.31
C ASN A 21 -10.71 0.63 -4.99
N ASP A 22 -11.61 -0.34 -4.83
CA ASP A 22 -13.02 -0.09 -4.51
C ASP A 22 -13.21 0.48 -3.10
N LEU A 23 -12.21 0.26 -2.23
CA LEU A 23 -12.20 0.76 -0.85
C LEU A 23 -11.46 2.10 -0.71
N GLN A 24 -10.96 2.64 -1.82
CA GLN A 24 -10.18 3.87 -1.82
C GLN A 24 -11.06 5.06 -1.39
N GLY A 25 -10.58 5.81 -0.40
CA GLY A 25 -11.31 6.95 0.16
C GLY A 25 -12.43 6.58 1.16
N ILE A 26 -12.71 5.29 1.37
CA ILE A 26 -13.67 4.86 2.38
C ILE A 26 -13.00 4.84 3.76
N ASN A 27 -13.58 5.56 4.71
CA ASN A 27 -13.17 5.49 6.11
C ASN A 27 -14.10 4.55 6.88
N PHE A 28 -13.64 3.32 7.12
CA PHE A 28 -14.37 2.31 7.88
C PHE A 28 -14.41 2.59 9.39
N PHE A 29 -13.60 3.52 9.90
CA PHE A 29 -13.44 3.77 11.33
C PHE A 29 -13.41 5.26 11.66
N PRO A 30 -14.49 6.02 11.40
CA PRO A 30 -14.54 7.47 11.59
C PRO A 30 -14.27 7.89 13.05
N GLU A 31 -14.84 7.18 14.01
CA GLU A 31 -14.66 7.50 15.45
C GLU A 31 -13.20 7.32 15.90
N ARG A 32 -12.54 6.23 15.45
CA ARG A 32 -11.13 5.99 15.77
C ARG A 32 -10.22 7.00 15.09
N LEU A 33 -10.53 7.38 13.85
CA LEU A 33 -9.80 8.43 13.13
C LEU A 33 -9.91 9.76 13.88
N LYS A 34 -11.11 10.13 14.35
CA LYS A 34 -11.31 11.35 15.14
C LYS A 34 -10.49 11.32 16.43
N GLN A 35 -10.54 10.23 17.18
CA GLN A 35 -9.78 10.08 18.42
C GLN A 35 -8.27 10.15 18.19
N ALA A 36 -7.76 9.49 17.15
CA ALA A 36 -6.35 9.55 16.77
C ALA A 36 -5.94 10.99 16.39
N ASN A 37 -6.77 11.70 15.64
CA ASN A 37 -6.52 13.09 15.29
C ASN A 37 -6.50 14.02 16.53
N GLU A 38 -7.40 13.82 17.49
CA GLU A 38 -7.37 14.56 18.75
C GLU A 38 -6.11 14.26 19.57
N PHE A 39 -5.68 13.00 19.61
CA PHE A 39 -4.44 12.62 20.27
C PHE A 39 -3.22 13.28 19.61
N LEU A 40 -3.10 13.20 18.28
CA LEU A 40 -2.01 13.81 17.52
C LEU A 40 -1.99 15.33 17.64
N LYS A 41 -3.15 15.99 17.73
CA LYS A 41 -3.23 17.44 18.00
C LYS A 41 -2.66 17.81 19.37
N LYS A 42 -2.86 16.95 20.38
CA LYS A 42 -2.40 17.19 21.76
C LYS A 42 -0.94 16.81 21.97
N ALA A 43 -0.56 15.63 21.51
CA ALA A 43 0.77 15.05 21.74
C ALA A 43 1.80 15.44 20.67
N GLY A 44 1.35 15.91 19.50
CA GLY A 44 2.19 16.12 18.34
C GLY A 44 2.56 14.81 17.64
N LEU A 45 3.42 14.90 16.63
CA LEU A 45 4.04 13.73 16.01
C LEU A 45 5.20 13.24 16.87
N PRO A 46 5.38 11.92 17.03
CA PRO A 46 6.53 11.38 17.73
C PRO A 46 7.82 11.74 17.00
N ASP A 47 8.80 12.24 17.74
CA ASP A 47 10.12 12.52 17.20
C ASP A 47 10.90 11.22 17.03
N LEU A 48 10.98 10.75 15.79
CA LEU A 48 11.63 9.49 15.43
C LEU A 48 13.13 9.47 15.76
N SER A 49 13.76 10.63 15.94
CA SER A 49 15.17 10.72 16.33
C SER A 49 15.42 10.33 17.80
N LYS A 50 14.37 10.30 18.63
CA LYS A 50 14.42 9.96 20.06
C LYS A 50 14.18 8.48 20.36
N LEU A 51 13.86 7.67 19.35
CA LEU A 51 13.68 6.21 19.45
C LEU A 51 15.01 5.44 19.33
N LYS A 52 16.06 5.94 19.99
CA LYS A 52 17.39 5.32 20.03
C LYS A 52 17.55 4.43 21.25
#